data_AF-A0A2V7DYK2-F1
#
_entry.id   AF-A0A2V7DYK2-F1
#
_cell.length_a   1.000
_cell.length_b   1.000
_cell.length_c   1.000
_cell.angle_alpha   90.00
_cell.angle_beta   90.00
_cell.angle_gamma   90.00
#
_symmetry.space_group_name_H-M   'P 1'
#
loop_
_entity.id
_entity.type
_entity.pdbx_description
1 polymer ?
#
loop_
_entity_poly.entity_id
_entity_poly.type
_entity_poly.pdbx_seq_one_letter_code
_entity_poly.pdbx_strand_id
1 'polypeptide(L)'
;MAVIPVIDLEPYFSGAPGAIKSVAGELATALETIGFFLIVNHGVPRDLIGRTFDEARRFHAQPLDAKMALRMNEHNNGYMSMGRYAVWTSDVNANDKPDLNEAFFSKRERSPDDPLARSGRRFAGPNRWPK
;
A
#
# COMPACT_ATOMS: atom_id res chain seq x y z
N MET A 1 -8.77 -7.75 -26.32
CA MET A 1 -7.96 -7.15 -25.25
C MET A 1 -8.90 -6.72 -24.15
N ALA A 2 -8.73 -7.21 -22.92
CA ALA A 2 -9.44 -6.66 -21.78
C ALA A 2 -8.86 -5.27 -21.46
N VAL A 3 -9.69 -4.23 -21.47
CA VAL A 3 -9.30 -2.88 -21.07
C VAL A 3 -9.46 -2.79 -19.55
N ILE A 4 -8.44 -2.30 -18.83
CA ILE A 4 -8.54 -2.09 -17.38
C ILE A 4 -9.55 -0.95 -17.13
N PRO A 5 -10.65 -1.17 -16.37
CA PRO A 5 -11.64 -0.15 -16.10
C PRO A 5 -11.04 1.03 -15.34
N VAL A 6 -11.49 2.25 -15.69
CA VAL A 6 -11.19 3.48 -14.94
C VAL A 6 -12.50 3.93 -14.30
N ILE A 7 -12.53 4.02 -12.97
CA ILE A 7 -13.70 4.36 -12.17
C ILE A 7 -13.53 5.79 -11.65
N ASP A 8 -14.50 6.65 -11.97
CA ASP A 8 -14.51 8.05 -11.56
C ASP A 8 -15.35 8.25 -10.28
N LEU A 9 -14.71 8.78 -9.23
CA LEU A 9 -15.39 9.05 -7.96
C LEU A 9 -15.97 10.47 -7.84
N GLU A 10 -15.76 11.35 -8.81
CA GLU A 10 -16.27 12.73 -8.77
C GLU A 10 -17.80 12.79 -8.60
N PRO A 11 -18.63 11.97 -9.28
CA PRO A 11 -20.08 11.99 -9.07
C PRO A 11 -20.47 11.63 -7.63
N TYR A 12 -19.70 10.74 -6.99
CA TYR A 12 -19.93 10.37 -5.60
C TYR A 12 -19.57 11.53 -4.65
N PHE A 13 -18.40 12.15 -4.82
CA PHE A 13 -17.95 13.24 -3.96
C PHE A 13 -18.75 14.54 -4.15
N SER A 14 -19.28 14.77 -5.35
CA SER A 14 -20.18 15.91 -5.64
C SER A 14 -21.63 15.69 -5.15
N GLY A 15 -21.97 14.50 -4.65
CA GLY A 15 -23.31 14.18 -4.17
C GLY A 15 -24.35 14.02 -5.28
N ALA A 16 -23.93 13.66 -6.50
CA ALA A 16 -24.86 13.50 -7.62
C ALA A 16 -25.90 12.40 -7.34
N PRO A 17 -27.19 12.62 -7.65
CA PRO A 17 -28.24 11.62 -7.41
C PRO A 17 -27.91 10.28 -8.07
N GLY A 18 -27.95 9.20 -7.29
CA GLY A 18 -27.67 7.84 -7.77
C GLY A 18 -26.19 7.50 -7.95
N ALA A 19 -25.26 8.42 -7.71
CA ALA A 19 -23.82 8.20 -7.93
C ALA A 19 -23.26 6.99 -7.15
N ILE A 20 -23.67 6.82 -5.89
CA ILE A 20 -23.28 5.65 -5.07
C ILE A 20 -23.62 4.35 -5.79
N LYS A 21 -24.83 4.24 -6.33
CA LYS A 21 -25.30 3.01 -7.00
C LYS A 21 -24.53 2.77 -8.30
N SER A 22 -24.25 3.82 -9.07
CA SER A 22 -23.47 3.73 -10.32
C SER A 22 -22.04 3.25 -10.03
N VAL A 23 -21.32 3.99 -9.19
CA VAL A 23 -19.92 3.70 -8.84
C VAL A 23 -19.79 2.31 -8.21
N ALA A 24 -20.71 1.93 -7.32
CA ALA A 24 -20.72 0.58 -6.74
C ALA A 24 -20.94 -0.51 -7.80
N GLY A 25 -21.80 -0.27 -8.80
CA GLY A 25 -22.03 -1.19 -9.90
C GLY A 25 -20.82 -1.37 -10.81
N GLU A 26 -20.10 -0.27 -11.09
CA GLU A 26 -18.84 -0.29 -11.84
C GLU A 26 -17.75 -1.05 -11.10
N LEU A 27 -17.60 -0.79 -9.79
CA LEU A 27 -16.67 -1.51 -8.92
C LEU A 27 -16.98 -3.01 -8.87
N ALA A 28 -18.24 -3.39 -8.68
CA ALA A 28 -18.67 -4.78 -8.64
C ALA A 28 -18.33 -5.48 -9.96
N THR A 29 -18.69 -4.86 -11.09
CA THR A 29 -18.39 -5.41 -12.42
C THR A 29 -16.89 -5.60 -12.63
N ALA A 30 -16.06 -4.61 -12.28
CA ALA A 30 -14.62 -4.70 -12.43
C ALA A 30 -14.01 -5.80 -11.56
N LEU A 31 -14.47 -5.96 -10.32
CA LEU A 31 -14.01 -6.99 -9.39
C LEU A 31 -14.43 -8.41 -9.81
N GLU A 32 -15.65 -8.56 -10.33
CA GLU A 32 -16.21 -9.87 -10.71
C GLU A 32 -15.70 -10.36 -12.07
N THR A 33 -15.28 -9.46 -12.96
CA THR A 33 -14.87 -9.82 -14.32
C THR A 33 -13.36 -9.80 -14.53
N ILE A 34 -12.67 -8.76 -14.05
CA ILE A 34 -11.24 -8.53 -14.30
C ILE A 34 -10.42 -8.69 -13.02
N GLY A 35 -10.99 -8.35 -11.86
CA GLY A 35 -10.30 -8.34 -10.58
C GLY A 35 -9.34 -7.15 -10.38
N PHE A 36 -9.35 -6.18 -11.30
CA PHE A 36 -8.46 -5.01 -11.28
C PHE A 36 -9.11 -3.78 -11.93
N PHE A 37 -8.81 -2.60 -11.42
CA PHE A 37 -9.31 -1.31 -11.93
C PHE A 37 -8.42 -0.15 -11.49
N LEU A 38 -8.57 1.00 -12.13
CA LEU A 38 -7.99 2.28 -11.76
C LEU A 38 -9.06 3.19 -11.17
N ILE A 39 -8.69 4.05 -10.23
CA ILE A 39 -9.58 5.08 -9.68
C ILE A 39 -9.05 6.45 -10.08
N VAL A 40 -9.94 7.35 -10.50
CA VAL A 40 -9.65 8.78 -10.70
C VAL A 40 -10.57 9.66 -9.84
N ASN A 41 -10.21 10.94 -9.69
CA ASN A 41 -10.94 11.91 -8.88
C ASN A 41 -11.23 11.43 -7.44
N HIS A 42 -10.28 10.68 -6.87
CA HIS A 42 -10.36 10.14 -5.50
C HIS A 42 -10.09 11.18 -4.40
N GLY A 43 -9.90 12.46 -4.74
CA GLY A 43 -9.68 13.55 -3.80
C GLY A 43 -8.30 13.59 -3.11
N VAL A 44 -7.38 12.66 -3.43
CA VAL A 44 -6.01 12.69 -2.87
C VAL A 44 -5.19 13.73 -3.64
N PRO A 45 -4.61 14.76 -2.97
CA PRO A 45 -3.85 15.80 -3.64
C PRO A 45 -2.65 15.25 -4.43
N ARG A 46 -2.46 15.73 -5.66
CA ARG A 46 -1.32 15.32 -6.50
C ARG A 46 0.03 15.66 -5.87
N ASP A 47 0.11 16.78 -5.13
CA ASP A 47 1.33 17.18 -4.41
C ASP A 47 1.70 16.15 -3.32
N LEU A 48 0.71 15.65 -2.57
CA LEU A 48 0.92 14.66 -1.52
C LEU A 48 1.46 13.35 -2.11
N ILE A 49 0.91 12.92 -3.25
CA ILE A 49 1.40 11.76 -4.00
C ILE A 49 2.86 11.99 -4.42
N GLY A 50 3.16 13.15 -5.02
CA GLY A 50 4.51 13.52 -5.42
C GLY A 50 5.51 13.49 -4.26
N ARG A 51 5.19 14.17 -3.15
CA ARG A 51 6.01 14.17 -1.93
C ARG A 51 6.21 12.77 -1.35
N THR A 52 5.19 11.91 -1.42
CA THR A 52 5.31 10.51 -0.96
C THR A 52 6.36 9.74 -1.75
N PHE A 53 6.38 9.90 -3.09
CA PHE A 53 7.43 9.31 -3.93
C PHE A 53 8.81 9.92 -3.67
N ASP A 54 8.88 11.22 -3.38
CA ASP A 54 10.13 11.89 -3.06
C ASP A 54 10.72 11.40 -1.73
N GLU A 55 9.91 11.24 -0.69
CA GLU A 55 10.34 10.66 0.58
C GLU A 55 10.77 9.19 0.44
N ALA A 56 10.05 8.40 -0.37
CA ALA A 56 10.46 7.03 -0.68
C ALA A 56 11.83 6.99 -1.37
N ARG A 57 12.05 7.87 -2.36
CA ARG A 57 13.35 8.01 -3.05
C ARG A 57 14.44 8.44 -2.08
N ARG A 58 14.17 9.43 -1.23
CA ARG A 58 15.12 9.91 -0.20
C ARG A 58 15.54 8.79 0.74
N PHE A 59 14.59 7.98 1.20
CA PHE A 59 14.87 6.83 2.05
C PHE A 59 15.71 5.76 1.34
N HIS A 60 15.30 5.35 0.14
CA HIS A 60 15.98 4.26 -0.57
C HIS A 60 17.37 4.62 -1.12
N ALA A 61 17.66 5.91 -1.27
CA ALA A 61 18.99 6.45 -1.61
C ALA A 61 19.99 6.42 -0.45
N GLN A 62 19.56 6.12 0.79
CA GLN A 62 20.47 6.01 1.93
C GLN A 62 21.38 4.77 1.83
N PRO A 63 22.56 4.79 2.47
CA PRO A 63 23.41 3.60 2.60
C PRO A 63 22.66 2.43 3.21
N LEU A 64 23.03 1.21 2.82
CA LEU A 64 22.36 -0.01 3.28
C LEU A 64 22.31 -0.10 4.81
N ASP A 65 23.38 0.25 5.51
CA ASP A 65 23.44 0.20 6.98
C ASP A 65 22.40 1.12 7.65
N ALA A 66 22.16 2.30 7.08
CA ALA A 66 21.14 3.22 7.57
C ALA A 66 19.72 2.64 7.39
N LYS A 67 19.45 2.02 6.23
CA LYS A 67 18.19 1.31 5.97
C LYS A 67 18.03 0.10 6.90
N MET A 68 19.10 -0.66 7.11
CA MET A 68 19.13 -1.85 7.99
C MET A 68 18.98 -1.51 9.48
N ALA A 69 19.37 -0.32 9.92
CA ALA A 69 19.07 0.16 11.28
C ALA A 69 17.56 0.23 11.57
N LEU A 70 16.75 0.33 10.51
CA LEU A 70 15.29 0.33 10.54
C LEU A 70 14.71 -1.01 10.07
N ARG A 71 15.48 -2.10 10.13
CA ARG A 71 15.02 -3.44 9.72
C ARG A 71 13.64 -3.77 10.27
N MET A 72 12.82 -4.34 9.40
CA MET A 72 11.44 -4.71 9.68
C MET A 72 11.32 -5.54 10.96
N ASN A 73 10.47 -5.10 11.88
CA ASN A 73 10.26 -5.71 13.19
C ASN A 73 9.14 -6.77 13.20
N GLU A 74 8.83 -7.32 14.37
CA GLU A 74 7.77 -8.31 14.63
C GLU A 74 6.35 -7.81 14.29
N HIS A 75 6.18 -6.50 14.17
CA HIS A 75 4.93 -5.88 13.72
C HIS A 75 4.89 -5.66 12.19
N ASN A 76 5.87 -6.13 11.44
CA ASN A 76 6.08 -5.84 10.02
C ASN A 76 6.19 -4.34 9.71
N ASN A 77 6.75 -3.55 10.64
CA ASN A 77 7.05 -2.14 10.41
C ASN A 77 8.55 -1.98 10.17
N GLY A 78 8.94 -1.17 9.20
CA GLY A 78 10.34 -0.88 8.87
C GLY A 78 10.81 -1.43 7.52
N TYR A 79 12.12 -1.46 7.35
CA TYR A 79 12.80 -1.79 6.09
C TYR A 79 12.83 -3.30 5.78
N MET A 80 12.41 -3.65 4.58
CA MET A 80 12.52 -4.97 3.97
C MET A 80 13.59 -4.92 2.87
N SER A 81 14.66 -5.69 3.05
CA SER A 81 15.71 -5.85 2.05
C SER A 81 15.22 -6.63 0.83
N MET A 82 15.88 -6.43 -0.31
CA MET A 82 15.68 -7.23 -1.52
C MET A 82 15.82 -8.73 -1.23
N GLY A 83 15.05 -9.55 -1.95
CA GLY A 83 15.08 -11.00 -1.85
C GLY A 83 14.46 -11.56 -0.56
N ARG A 84 13.83 -10.72 0.27
CA ARG A 84 13.25 -11.14 1.55
C ARG A 84 11.83 -11.69 1.44
N TYR A 85 11.07 -11.23 0.45
CA TYR A 85 9.69 -11.67 0.25
C TYR A 85 9.63 -12.62 -0.95
N ALA A 86 8.82 -13.67 -0.82
CA ALA A 86 8.59 -14.63 -1.88
C ALA A 86 7.16 -15.17 -1.74
N VAL A 87 6.39 -15.10 -2.83
CA VAL A 87 5.05 -15.66 -2.91
C VAL A 87 5.01 -16.60 -4.09
N TRP A 88 4.90 -17.90 -3.82
CA TRP A 88 4.86 -18.96 -4.82
C TRP A 88 3.47 -19.58 -4.89
N THR A 89 2.47 -18.75 -5.19
CA THR A 89 1.07 -19.15 -5.25
C THR A 89 0.45 -18.90 -6.62
N SER A 90 1.26 -18.56 -7.63
CA SER A 90 0.74 -18.30 -8.97
C SER A 90 0.56 -19.61 -9.72
N ASP A 91 -0.66 -19.87 -10.16
CA ASP A 91 -0.95 -20.97 -11.09
C ASP A 91 -0.63 -20.60 -12.56
N VAL A 92 -0.23 -19.34 -12.81
CA VAL A 92 0.01 -18.79 -14.15
C VAL A 92 1.50 -18.66 -14.45
N ASN A 93 2.32 -18.36 -13.43
CA ASN A 93 3.76 -18.19 -13.59
C ASN A 93 4.50 -19.09 -12.60
N ALA A 94 5.34 -19.99 -13.14
CA ALA A 94 6.26 -20.81 -12.35
C ALA A 94 7.44 -19.94 -11.87
N ASN A 95 7.18 -19.04 -10.92
CA ASN A 95 8.21 -18.25 -10.25
C ASN A 95 8.74 -19.01 -9.04
N ASP A 96 10.04 -19.28 -9.02
CA ASP A 96 10.77 -19.89 -7.91
C ASP A 96 11.75 -18.92 -7.23
N LYS A 97 11.71 -17.63 -7.60
CA LYS A 97 12.63 -16.61 -7.10
C LYS A 97 11.95 -15.62 -6.15
N PRO A 98 12.65 -15.15 -5.10
CA PRO A 98 12.19 -14.04 -4.29
C PRO A 98 12.06 -12.72 -5.06
N ASP A 99 11.27 -11.81 -4.52
CA ASP A 99 11.07 -10.48 -5.10
C ASP A 99 12.35 -9.63 -4.96
N LEU A 100 12.74 -8.99 -6.05
CA LEU A 100 13.94 -8.15 -6.12
C LEU A 100 13.68 -6.69 -5.71
N ASN A 101 12.54 -6.42 -5.08
CA ASN A 101 12.27 -5.09 -4.52
C ASN A 101 12.70 -5.01 -3.06
N GLU A 102 13.19 -3.84 -2.68
CA GLU A 102 13.19 -3.41 -1.29
C GLU A 102 11.90 -2.63 -0.99
N ALA A 103 11.55 -2.49 0.29
CA ALA A 103 10.39 -1.70 0.70
C ALA A 103 10.55 -1.15 2.12
N PHE A 104 9.79 -0.12 2.44
CA PHE A 104 9.61 0.36 3.81
C PHE A 104 8.13 0.22 4.18
N PHE A 105 7.85 -0.52 5.25
CA PHE A 105 6.49 -0.74 5.73
C PHE A 105 6.15 0.19 6.88
N SER A 106 5.10 0.97 6.72
CA SER A 106 4.45 1.73 7.79
C SER A 106 2.97 1.33 7.88
N LYS A 107 2.41 1.44 9.08
CA LYS A 107 1.00 1.14 9.36
C LYS A 107 0.33 2.36 10.00
N ARG A 108 -0.93 2.19 10.43
CA ARG A 108 -1.61 3.19 11.25
C ARG A 108 -0.71 3.57 12.43
N GLU A 109 -0.43 4.87 12.55
CA GLU A 109 0.36 5.43 13.63
C GLU A 109 -0.28 5.10 14.98
N ARG A 110 0.55 4.62 15.92
CA ARG A 110 0.14 4.25 17.27
C ARG A 110 1.23 4.66 18.23
N SER A 111 0.84 5.24 19.37
CA SER A 111 1.77 5.46 20.45
C SER A 111 2.11 4.14 21.16
N PRO A 112 3.22 4.08 21.90
CA PRO A 112 3.51 2.95 22.80
C PRO A 112 2.41 2.70 23.84
N ASP A 113 1.58 3.71 24.12
CA ASP A 113 0.49 3.63 25.10
C ASP A 113 -0.84 3.14 24.52
N ASP A 114 -0.92 2.92 23.20
CA ASP A 114 -2.11 2.36 22.56
C ASP A 114 -2.46 0.99 23.19
N PRO A 115 -3.73 0.74 23.57
CA PRO A 115 -4.13 -0.53 24.19
C PRO A 115 -3.78 -1.78 23.37
N LEU A 116 -3.81 -1.68 22.04
CA LEU A 116 -3.42 -2.77 21.15
C LEU A 116 -1.91 -2.98 21.15
N ALA A 117 -1.11 -1.91 21.25
CA ALA A 117 0.33 -2.02 21.40
C ALA A 117 0.68 -2.69 22.74
N ARG A 118 0.08 -2.23 23.85
CA ARG A 118 0.31 -2.76 25.20
C ARG A 118 -0.11 -4.22 25.38
N SER A 119 -1.19 -4.63 24.71
CA SER A 119 -1.64 -6.04 24.73
C SER A 119 -0.75 -6.98 23.91
N GLY A 120 0.29 -6.47 23.23
CA GLY A 120 1.14 -7.27 22.35
C GLY A 120 0.42 -7.76 21.08
N ARG A 121 -0.67 -7.07 20.68
CA ARG A 121 -1.42 -7.44 19.47
C ARG A 121 -0.48 -7.40 18.26
N ARG A 122 -0.41 -8.52 17.53
CA ARG A 122 0.35 -8.58 16.27
C ARG A 122 -0.05 -7.43 15.35
N PHE A 123 0.95 -6.82 14.71
CA PHE A 123 0.79 -5.70 13.77
C PHE A 123 0.23 -4.39 14.35
N ALA A 124 0.21 -4.24 15.68
CA ALA A 124 -0.26 -3.02 16.34
C ALA A 124 0.85 -2.18 17.03
N GLY A 125 2.12 -2.42 16.71
CA GLY A 125 3.22 -1.63 17.26
C GLY A 125 3.41 -0.28 16.57
N PRO A 126 4.19 0.64 17.18
CA PRO A 126 4.50 1.96 16.61
C PRO A 126 5.30 1.85 15.30
N ASN A 127 5.20 2.89 14.46
CA ASN A 127 6.07 3.01 13.28
C ASN A 127 7.47 3.43 13.70
N ARG A 128 8.49 3.02 12.92
CA ARG A 128 9.89 3.41 13.11
C ARG A 128 10.35 4.26 11.94
N TRP A 129 10.08 5.57 12.00
CA TRP A 129 10.34 6.48 10.89
C TRP A 129 11.84 6.71 10.64
N PRO A 130 12.29 6.78 9.36
CA PRO A 130 13.64 7.20 9.02
C PRO A 130 13.85 8.67 9.38
N LYS A 131 15.09 8.99 9.75
CA LYS A 131 15.52 10.38 9.98
C LYS A 131 15.78 11.10 8.66
#